data_AF-A0A8T5USR5-F1
#
_entry.id   AF-A0A8T5USR5-F1
#
_cell.length_a   1.000
_cell.length_b   1.000
_cell.length_c   1.000
_cell.angle_alpha   90.00
_cell.angle_beta   90.00
_cell.angle_gamma   90.00
#
_symmetry.space_group_name_H-M   'P 1'
#
loop_
_entity.id
_entity.type
_entity.pdbx_description
1 polymer ?
#
loop_
_entity_poly.entity_id
_entity_poly.type
_entity_poly.pdbx_seq_one_letter_code
_entity_poly.pdbx_strand_id
1 'polypeptide(L)'
;MIVSEFPKKKNTFSAVKCVLCRDDTTRDVRIKKIGNSYGTVCEECVKSFNDGEIELMHNMFRAFGGYFGKMSNSKELSYSKLKQIAKDYSEMDKDITNIENDIKTLHSAFLYGISPEQLVKGLKLLVD
;
A
#
# COMPACT_ATOMS: atom_id res chain seq x y z
N MET A 1 -18.81 -26.38 -49.19
CA MET A 1 -18.85 -26.29 -47.72
C MET A 1 -17.71 -25.38 -47.29
N ILE A 2 -18.02 -24.14 -46.90
CA ILE A 2 -17.01 -23.16 -46.47
C ILE A 2 -16.94 -23.24 -44.95
N VAL A 3 -15.79 -23.65 -44.42
CA VAL A 3 -15.53 -23.69 -42.98
C VAL A 3 -15.19 -22.27 -42.56
N SER A 4 -16.13 -21.59 -41.90
CA SER A 4 -15.89 -20.26 -41.33
C SER A 4 -15.01 -20.42 -40.09
N GLU A 5 -13.73 -20.07 -40.22
CA GLU A 5 -12.84 -19.88 -39.07
C GLU A 5 -13.29 -18.63 -38.31
N PHE A 6 -13.99 -18.83 -37.19
CA PHE A 6 -14.27 -17.75 -36.25
C PHE A 6 -12.96 -17.30 -35.61
N PRO A 7 -12.58 -16.01 -35.67
CA PRO A 7 -11.43 -15.52 -34.94
C PRO A 7 -11.72 -15.70 -33.45
N LYS A 8 -10.90 -16.51 -32.77
CA LYS A 8 -10.90 -16.64 -31.30
C LYS A 8 -10.67 -15.25 -30.70
N LYS A 9 -11.74 -14.57 -30.31
CA LYS A 9 -11.68 -13.39 -29.45
C LYS A 9 -10.85 -13.77 -28.23
N LYS A 10 -9.63 -13.25 -28.12
CA LYS A 10 -8.88 -13.27 -26.85
C LYS A 10 -9.77 -12.52 -25.86
N ASN A 11 -10.44 -13.24 -24.96
CA ASN A 11 -11.03 -12.63 -23.78
C ASN A 11 -9.88 -11.99 -23.01
N THR A 12 -9.71 -10.69 -23.18
CA THR A 12 -8.92 -9.86 -22.27
C THR A 12 -9.66 -9.90 -20.94
N PHE A 13 -9.31 -10.83 -20.06
CA PHE A 13 -9.69 -10.69 -18.65
C PHE A 13 -9.22 -9.31 -18.22
N SER A 14 -10.13 -8.45 -17.76
CA SER A 14 -9.78 -7.16 -17.18
C SER A 14 -8.71 -7.41 -16.13
N ALA A 15 -7.55 -6.78 -16.25
CA ALA A 15 -6.46 -6.97 -15.30
C ALA A 15 -7.01 -6.76 -13.89
N VAL A 16 -6.87 -7.78 -13.03
CA VAL A 16 -7.24 -7.64 -11.63
C VAL A 16 -6.21 -6.69 -11.03
N LYS A 17 -6.64 -5.69 -10.27
CA LYS A 17 -5.73 -4.73 -9.63
C LYS A 17 -5.37 -5.18 -8.24
N CYS A 18 -4.11 -5.00 -7.86
CA CYS A 18 -3.69 -5.18 -6.48
C CYS A 18 -4.49 -4.25 -5.55
N VAL A 19 -5.02 -4.78 -4.45
CA VAL A 19 -5.80 -3.97 -3.49
C VAL A 19 -4.93 -2.97 -2.72
N LEU A 20 -3.60 -3.17 -2.68
CA LEU A 20 -2.67 -2.30 -1.99
C LEU A 20 -2.07 -1.22 -2.89
N CYS A 21 -1.46 -1.58 -4.04
CA CYS A 21 -0.75 -0.61 -4.90
C CYS A 21 -1.51 -0.24 -6.18
N ARG A 22 -2.62 -0.92 -6.50
CA ARG A 22 -3.43 -0.74 -7.73
C ARG A 22 -2.73 -1.08 -9.05
N ASP A 23 -1.53 -1.65 -9.02
CA ASP A 23 -0.88 -2.17 -10.22
C ASP A 23 -1.67 -3.32 -10.84
N ASP A 24 -1.59 -3.42 -12.17
CA ASP A 24 -2.23 -4.45 -12.96
C ASP A 24 -1.51 -5.78 -12.76
N THR A 25 -2.19 -6.73 -12.13
CA THR A 25 -1.64 -8.07 -11.91
C THR A 25 -2.00 -8.98 -13.07
N THR A 26 -1.04 -9.18 -13.99
CA THR A 26 -1.29 -9.95 -15.22
C THR A 26 -0.89 -11.41 -15.14
N ARG A 27 -0.13 -11.85 -14.13
CA ARG A 27 0.42 -13.23 -14.12
C ARG A 27 0.39 -13.99 -12.80
N ASP A 28 0.57 -13.35 -11.63
CA ASP A 28 0.59 -14.10 -10.37
C ASP A 28 -0.11 -13.32 -9.24
N VAL A 29 -1.38 -13.65 -9.05
CA VAL A 29 -2.24 -13.05 -8.03
C VAL A 29 -2.42 -13.98 -6.85
N ARG A 30 -2.20 -13.49 -5.63
CA ARG A 30 -2.61 -14.21 -4.42
C ARG A 30 -3.90 -13.59 -3.91
N ILE A 31 -4.97 -14.38 -3.94
CA ILE A 31 -6.19 -14.04 -3.21
C ILE A 31 -5.89 -14.28 -1.73
N LYS A 32 -5.90 -13.21 -0.95
CA LYS A 32 -5.72 -13.28 0.51
C LYS A 32 -7.02 -12.93 1.20
N LYS A 33 -7.30 -13.64 2.30
CA LYS A 33 -8.24 -13.15 3.31
C LYS A 33 -7.57 -12.00 4.04
N ILE A 34 -8.22 -10.84 4.05
CA ILE A 34 -7.73 -9.61 4.68
C ILE A 34 -8.82 -9.17 5.65
N GLY A 35 -8.62 -9.45 6.94
CA GLY A 35 -9.65 -9.35 7.97
C GLY A 35 -10.89 -10.17 7.60
N ASN A 36 -12.03 -9.49 7.42
CA ASN A 36 -13.32 -10.09 7.03
C ASN A 36 -13.60 -10.03 5.53
N SER A 37 -12.62 -9.68 4.71
CA SER A 37 -12.76 -9.52 3.25
C SER A 37 -11.74 -10.34 2.48
N TYR A 38 -11.90 -10.43 1.16
CA TYR A 38 -10.90 -11.02 0.27
C TYR A 38 -10.40 -9.97 -0.71
N GLY A 39 -9.09 -9.97 -0.94
CA GLY A 39 -8.43 -9.06 -1.85
C GLY A 39 -7.33 -9.74 -2.64
N THR A 40 -7.12 -9.27 -3.87
CA THR A 40 -5.99 -9.69 -4.69
C THR A 40 -4.77 -8.84 -4.34
N VAL A 41 -3.68 -9.48 -3.94
CA VAL A 41 -2.40 -8.81 -3.65
C VAL A 41 -1.37 -9.27 -4.67
N CYS A 42 -0.63 -8.32 -5.26
CA CYS A 42 0.46 -8.62 -6.20
C CYS A 42 1.65 -9.27 -5.48
N GLU A 43 2.48 -10.00 -6.23
CA GLU A 43 3.65 -10.67 -5.67
C GLU A 43 4.63 -9.72 -4.99
N GLU A 44 4.85 -8.52 -5.54
CA GLU A 44 5.75 -7.51 -4.96
C GLU A 44 5.27 -7.06 -3.57
N CYS A 45 3.97 -6.80 -3.41
CA CYS A 45 3.39 -6.45 -2.12
C CYS A 45 3.47 -7.63 -1.14
N VAL A 46 3.29 -8.87 -1.61
CA VAL A 46 3.44 -10.06 -0.75
C VAL A 46 4.88 -10.26 -0.29
N LYS A 47 5.87 -9.89 -1.12
CA LYS A 47 7.30 -9.94 -0.75
C LYS A 47 7.69 -8.80 0.19
N SER A 48 7.05 -7.64 0.05
CA SER A 48 7.42 -6.42 0.76
C SER A 48 6.77 -6.30 2.15
N PHE A 49 5.62 -6.95 2.36
CA PHE A 49 4.80 -6.75 3.55
C PHE A 49 4.33 -8.07 4.14
N ASN A 50 4.31 -8.14 5.47
CA ASN A 50 3.70 -9.27 6.17
C ASN A 50 2.17 -9.18 6.17
N ASP A 51 1.49 -10.26 6.59
CA ASP A 51 0.02 -10.33 6.54
C ASP A 51 -0.67 -9.25 7.40
N GLY A 52 -0.10 -8.91 8.56
CA GLY A 52 -0.63 -7.86 9.44
C GLY A 52 -0.49 -6.46 8.82
N GLU A 53 0.63 -6.18 8.17
CA GLU A 53 0.83 -4.90 7.46
C GLU A 53 -0.09 -4.78 6.24
N ILE A 54 -0.26 -5.87 5.48
CA ILE A 54 -1.21 -5.95 4.37
C ILE A 54 -2.63 -5.66 4.87
N GLU A 55 -3.03 -6.28 5.99
CA GLU A 55 -4.33 -6.06 6.59
C GLU A 55 -4.54 -4.63 7.06
N LEU A 56 -3.56 -4.08 7.78
CA LEU A 56 -3.58 -2.69 8.23
C LEU A 56 -3.77 -1.73 7.05
N MET A 57 -2.89 -1.80 6.05
CA MET A 57 -2.95 -0.92 4.88
C MET A 57 -4.26 -1.06 4.10
N HIS A 58 -4.71 -2.30 3.87
CA HIS A 58 -5.97 -2.55 3.17
C HIS A 58 -7.17 -1.96 3.92
N ASN A 59 -7.24 -2.17 5.23
CA ASN A 59 -8.32 -1.62 6.06
C ASN A 59 -8.30 -0.08 6.04
N MET A 60 -7.11 0.52 6.11
CA MET A 60 -6.95 1.98 5.99
C MET A 60 -7.43 2.50 4.63
N PHE A 61 -7.02 1.89 3.52
CA PHE A 61 -7.45 2.31 2.18
C PHE A 61 -8.93 2.06 1.93
N ARG A 62 -9.51 1.02 2.55
CA ARG A 62 -10.95 0.76 2.48
C ARG A 62 -11.76 1.81 3.25
N ALA A 63 -11.30 2.20 4.44
CA ALA A 63 -11.98 3.18 5.28
C ALA A 63 -11.82 4.63 4.78
N PHE A 64 -10.60 5.00 4.38
CA PHE A 64 -10.23 6.39 4.07
C PHE A 64 -9.91 6.64 2.60
N GLY A 65 -9.93 5.59 1.76
CA GLY A 65 -9.57 5.67 0.36
C GLY A 65 -8.06 5.66 0.11
N GLY A 66 -7.67 5.54 -1.16
CA GLY A 66 -6.28 5.57 -1.59
C GLY A 66 -5.70 4.20 -1.91
N TYR A 67 -4.37 4.18 -2.04
CA TYR A 67 -3.54 3.01 -2.27
C TYR A 67 -2.08 3.39 -1.96
N PHE A 68 -1.25 2.38 -1.72
CA PHE A 68 0.14 2.55 -1.35
C PHE A 68 0.91 3.28 -2.45
N GLY A 69 1.64 4.33 -2.08
CA GLY A 69 2.43 5.11 -3.04
C GLY A 69 1.61 5.99 -3.98
N LYS A 70 0.30 6.15 -3.79
CA LYS A 70 -0.55 7.02 -4.63
C LYS A 70 0.00 8.45 -4.83
N MET A 71 0.66 9.00 -3.81
CA MET A 71 1.28 10.33 -3.80
C MET A 71 2.80 10.29 -3.97
N SER A 72 3.39 9.09 -4.07
CA SER A 72 4.82 8.88 -4.24
C SER A 72 5.18 8.88 -5.72
N ASN A 73 5.56 10.03 -6.27
CA ASN A 73 6.12 10.10 -7.61
C ASN A 73 7.66 9.95 -7.63
N SER A 74 8.33 10.01 -6.47
CA SER A 74 9.76 9.79 -6.30
C SER A 74 10.12 9.40 -4.86
N LYS A 75 11.30 8.82 -4.66
CA LYS A 75 11.85 8.53 -3.32
C LYS A 75 12.10 9.80 -2.49
N GLU A 76 12.42 10.93 -3.13
CA GLU A 76 12.62 12.20 -2.42
C GLU A 76 11.31 12.71 -1.81
N LEU A 77 10.17 12.50 -2.47
CA LEU A 77 8.87 12.85 -1.89
C LEU A 77 8.54 11.99 -0.67
N SER A 78 8.76 10.68 -0.74
CA SER A 78 8.56 9.80 0.42
C SER A 78 9.45 10.24 1.60
N TYR A 79 10.73 10.54 1.33
CA TYR A 79 11.66 10.95 2.38
C TYR A 79 11.34 12.34 2.96
N SER A 80 10.98 13.31 2.12
CA SER A 80 10.57 14.64 2.59
C SER A 80 9.28 14.56 3.42
N LYS A 81 8.35 13.69 3.04
CA LYS A 81 7.16 13.42 3.85
C LYS A 81 7.51 12.78 5.19
N LEU A 82 8.41 11.81 5.22
CA LEU A 82 8.88 11.20 6.47
C LEU A 82 9.53 12.23 7.41
N LYS A 83 10.36 13.13 6.88
CA LYS A 83 10.93 14.25 7.65
C LYS A 83 9.87 15.18 8.22
N GLN A 84 8.83 15.49 7.43
CA GLN A 84 7.73 16.30 7.91
C GLN A 84 7.02 15.62 9.09
N ILE A 85 6.70 14.34 8.96
CA ILE A 85 6.05 13.59 10.05
C ILE A 85 6.94 13.56 11.30
N ALA A 86 8.25 13.33 11.15
CA ALA A 86 9.19 13.36 12.28
C ALA A 86 9.19 14.71 12.99
N LYS A 87 9.23 15.81 12.24
CA LYS A 87 9.14 17.15 12.79
C LYS A 87 7.83 17.36 13.57
N ASP A 88 6.70 16.96 13.00
CA ASP A 88 5.40 17.07 13.67
C ASP A 88 5.36 16.25 14.99
N TYR A 89 6.00 15.07 15.02
CA TYR A 89 6.08 14.25 16.22
C TYR A 89 6.95 14.89 17.32
N SER A 90 8.08 15.49 16.93
CA SER A 90 8.97 16.20 17.85
C SER A 90 8.33 17.47 18.42
N GLU A 91 7.71 18.31 17.57
CA GLU A 91 7.09 19.58 18.01
C GLU A 91 5.86 19.38 18.90
N MET A 92 5.16 18.25 18.74
CA MET A 92 3.96 17.92 19.51
C MET A 92 4.23 16.98 20.70
N ASP A 93 5.48 16.63 20.98
CA ASP A 93 5.89 15.66 22.01
C ASP A 93 5.08 14.35 21.93
N LYS A 94 4.92 13.85 20.71
CA LYS A 94 4.16 12.61 20.46
C LYS A 94 5.02 11.39 20.72
N ASP A 95 4.47 10.45 21.48
CA ASP A 95 5.08 9.15 21.72
C ASP A 95 5.04 8.27 20.45
N ILE A 96 6.22 8.01 19.88
CA ILE A 96 6.41 7.15 18.71
C ILE A 96 5.91 5.72 18.98
N THR A 97 5.94 5.24 20.23
CA THR A 97 5.44 3.90 20.56
C THR A 97 3.93 3.76 20.33
N ASN A 98 3.20 4.88 20.27
CA ASN A 98 1.76 4.92 20.02
C ASN A 98 1.40 5.19 18.55
N ILE A 99 2.36 5.14 17.62
CA ILE A 99 2.10 5.44 16.20
C ILE A 99 1.05 4.55 15.55
N GLU A 100 0.91 3.31 16.01
CA GLU A 100 -0.11 2.37 15.53
C GLU A 100 -1.54 2.92 15.74
N ASN A 101 -1.72 3.82 16.71
CA ASN A 101 -2.98 4.48 17.01
C ASN A 101 -3.13 5.84 16.28
N ASP A 102 -2.06 6.39 15.69
CA ASP A 102 -2.11 7.61 14.89
C ASP A 102 -2.50 7.28 13.44
N ILE A 103 -3.77 6.92 13.28
CA ILE A 103 -4.39 6.51 12.02
C ILE A 103 -4.12 7.51 10.89
N LYS A 104 -4.16 8.82 11.19
CA LYS A 104 -3.95 9.88 10.20
C LYS A 104 -2.52 9.87 9.70
N THR A 105 -1.55 9.76 10.60
CA THR A 105 -0.13 9.69 10.25
C THR A 105 0.16 8.44 9.43
N LEU A 106 -0.34 7.27 9.86
CA LEU A 106 -0.18 6.01 9.13
C LEU A 106 -0.75 6.09 7.72
N HIS A 107 -2.01 6.49 7.58
CA HIS A 107 -2.65 6.61 6.27
C HIS A 107 -1.89 7.57 5.35
N SER A 108 -1.48 8.72 5.88
CA SER A 108 -0.66 9.67 5.12
C SER A 108 0.68 9.07 4.69
N ALA A 109 1.38 8.37 5.58
CA ALA A 109 2.65 7.72 5.25
C ALA A 109 2.48 6.69 4.11
N PHE A 110 1.44 5.86 4.18
CA PHE A 110 1.18 4.84 3.17
C PHE A 110 0.87 5.43 1.79
N LEU A 111 0.12 6.54 1.73
CA LEU A 111 -0.12 7.25 0.47
C LEU A 111 1.18 7.73 -0.19
N TYR A 112 2.21 8.06 0.60
CA TYR A 112 3.53 8.44 0.13
C TYR A 112 4.48 7.24 -0.03
N GLY A 113 3.97 6.01 0.02
CA GLY A 113 4.76 4.80 -0.21
C GLY A 113 5.76 4.50 0.90
N ILE A 114 5.54 5.03 2.10
CA ILE A 114 6.34 4.76 3.29
C ILE A 114 5.73 3.54 3.97
N SER A 115 6.47 2.44 4.09
CA SER A 115 6.00 1.25 4.80
C SER A 115 5.88 1.48 6.32
N PRO A 116 5.10 0.66 7.04
CA PRO A 116 5.05 0.71 8.51
C PRO A 116 6.45 0.65 9.13
N GLU A 117 7.29 -0.28 8.67
CA GLU A 117 8.67 -0.40 9.13
C GLU A 117 9.52 0.85 8.86
N GLN A 118 9.42 1.42 7.64
CA GLN A 118 10.15 2.64 7.27
C GLN A 118 9.72 3.84 8.11
N LEU A 119 8.43 3.94 8.44
CA LEU A 119 7.90 5.00 9.28
C LEU A 119 8.48 4.90 10.70
N VAL A 120 8.36 3.74 11.34
CA VAL A 120 8.86 3.54 12.71
C VAL A 120 10.38 3.77 12.79
N LYS A 121 11.15 3.17 11.87
CA LYS A 121 12.60 3.37 11.82
C LYS A 121 12.96 4.82 11.55
N GLY A 122 12.27 5.45 10.61
CA GLY A 122 12.48 6.84 10.23
C GLY A 122 12.26 7.81 11.37
N LEU A 123 11.17 7.64 12.12
CA LEU A 123 10.87 8.51 13.27
C LEU A 123 11.90 8.37 14.37
N LYS A 124 12.29 7.13 14.73
CA LYS A 124 13.34 6.89 15.72
C LYS A 124 14.66 7.57 15.32
N LEU A 125 15.00 7.60 14.03
CA LEU A 125 16.24 8.23 13.56
C LEU A 125 16.18 9.75 13.45
N LEU A 126 15.00 10.36 13.44
CA LEU A 126 14.80 11.78 13.11
C LEU A 126 14.21 12.60 14.27
N VAL A 127 13.65 11.95 15.28
CA VAL A 127 13.07 12.59 16.48
C VAL A 127 14.05 12.53 17.67
N ASP A 128 14.92 11.51 17.71
CA ASP A 128 16.07 11.45 18.63
C ASP A 128 17.17 12.46 18.20
#